data_AF-A0A924W0V6-F1
#
_entry.id   AF-A0A924W0V6-F1
#
_cell.length_a   1.000
_cell.length_b   1.000
_cell.length_c   1.000
_cell.angle_alpha   90.00
_cell.angle_beta   90.00
_cell.angle_gamma   90.00
#
_symmetry.space_group_name_H-M   'P 1'
#
loop_
_entity.id
_entity.type
_entity.pdbx_description
1 polymer ?
#
loop_
_entity_poly.entity_id
_entity_poly.type
_entity_poly.pdbx_seq_one_letter_code
_entity_poly.pdbx_strand_id
1 'polypeptide(L)'
;MSWATENCQRVESLRGLRIVSTKVVEQALIQEGADGMPMYRHDAMPFLQAVLVEFRLGDGRFACFSTWQNDDTFPLALDIREQSLIADHWGEPLREGEPSIYRIAPETNLPLGVITGVRTSLDAADDLFQVEIEIDGRPMLLRAGEVIEHGQGRAAACDLAGEILVFPDAANLQRARLNEVIELA
;
A
#
# COMPACT_ATOMS: atom_id res chain seq x y z
N MET A 1 22.16 -13.95 5.10
CA MET A 1 20.72 -14.10 4.83
C MET A 1 20.40 -13.08 3.74
N SER A 2 19.55 -13.38 2.76
CA SER A 2 19.20 -12.36 1.74
C SER A 2 18.30 -11.29 2.37
N TRP A 3 18.33 -10.08 1.83
CA TRP A 3 17.47 -8.98 2.28
C TRP A 3 15.99 -9.38 2.24
N ALA A 4 15.54 -10.03 1.16
CA ALA A 4 14.18 -10.52 1.04
C ALA A 4 13.81 -11.56 2.11
N THR A 5 14.73 -12.47 2.47
CA THR A 5 14.49 -13.44 3.55
C THR A 5 14.31 -12.74 4.88
N GLU A 6 15.16 -11.76 5.22
CA GLU A 6 15.03 -10.98 6.45
C GLU A 6 13.71 -10.22 6.48
N ASN A 7 13.30 -9.66 5.36
CA ASN A 7 12.07 -8.90 5.23
C ASN A 7 10.83 -9.81 5.38
N CYS A 8 10.82 -11.01 4.76
CA CYS A 8 9.78 -12.00 4.98
C CYS A 8 9.68 -12.43 6.46
N GLN A 9 10.81 -12.60 7.14
CA GLN A 9 10.82 -12.93 8.57
C GLN A 9 10.27 -11.78 9.43
N ARG A 10 10.59 -10.52 9.09
CA ARG A 10 9.98 -9.35 9.75
C ARG A 10 8.47 -9.35 9.54
N VAL A 11 8.00 -9.63 8.33
CA VAL A 11 6.56 -9.69 8.00
C VAL A 11 5.88 -10.81 8.79
N GLU A 12 6.46 -12.01 8.85
CA GLU A 12 5.94 -13.12 9.65
C GLU A 12 5.90 -12.79 11.16
N SER A 13 6.84 -11.97 11.65
CA SER A 13 6.87 -11.54 13.06
C SER A 13 5.67 -10.67 13.48
N LEU A 14 4.87 -10.18 12.52
CA LEU A 14 3.63 -9.46 12.81
C LEU A 14 2.53 -10.38 13.35
N ARG A 15 2.62 -11.70 13.13
CA ARG A 15 1.61 -12.66 13.60
C ARG A 15 1.43 -12.58 15.11
N GLY A 16 0.17 -12.47 15.55
CA GLY A 16 -0.20 -12.34 16.95
C GLY A 16 -0.19 -10.90 17.48
N LEU A 17 0.37 -9.94 16.73
CA LEU A 17 0.28 -8.53 17.10
C LEU A 17 -1.11 -7.97 16.78
N ARG A 18 -1.54 -6.97 17.55
CA ARG A 18 -2.82 -6.28 17.34
C ARG A 18 -2.59 -4.98 16.59
N ILE A 19 -3.30 -4.75 15.49
CA ILE A 19 -3.41 -3.45 14.84
C ILE A 19 -4.53 -2.66 15.51
N VAL A 20 -4.22 -1.45 15.98
CA VAL A 20 -5.17 -0.56 16.66
C VAL A 20 -5.58 0.64 15.82
N SER A 21 -4.77 1.03 14.84
CA SER A 21 -5.14 2.03 13.84
C SER A 21 -4.27 1.88 12.60
N THR A 22 -4.80 2.29 11.46
CA THR A 22 -4.08 2.33 10.19
C THR A 22 -4.07 3.76 9.66
N LYS A 23 -2.92 4.16 9.11
CA LYS A 23 -2.77 5.39 8.33
C LYS A 23 -2.10 5.07 7.01
N VAL A 24 -2.47 5.80 5.97
CA VAL A 24 -1.91 5.63 4.64
C VAL A 24 -1.48 6.98 4.11
N VAL A 25 -0.29 7.04 3.50
CA VAL A 25 0.07 8.12 2.58
C VAL A 25 -0.34 7.66 1.20
N GLU A 26 -1.48 8.15 0.75
CA GLU A 26 -2.03 7.82 -0.56
C GLU A 26 -1.38 8.65 -1.65
N GLN A 27 -1.27 8.05 -2.83
CA GLN A 27 -1.02 8.74 -4.08
C GLN A 27 -2.29 8.65 -4.93
N ALA A 28 -2.59 9.71 -5.69
CA ALA A 28 -3.70 9.73 -6.60
C ALA A 28 -3.50 8.71 -7.73
N LEU A 29 -4.59 8.06 -8.14
CA LEU A 29 -4.62 7.16 -9.30
C LEU A 29 -4.49 7.96 -10.61
N ILE A 30 -5.05 9.18 -10.63
CA ILE A 30 -4.92 10.17 -11.69
C ILE A 30 -4.54 11.51 -11.04
N GLN A 31 -3.48 12.15 -11.54
CA GLN A 31 -2.95 13.41 -11.03
C GLN A 31 -3.89 14.59 -11.34
N GLU A 32 -4.48 14.62 -12.53
CA GLU A 32 -5.41 15.66 -12.97
C GLU A 32 -6.69 15.01 -13.54
N GLY A 33 -7.70 14.86 -12.68
CA GLY A 33 -9.01 14.32 -13.06
C GLY A 33 -9.83 15.28 -13.93
N ALA A 34 -11.06 14.88 -14.25
CA ALA A 34 -11.95 15.65 -15.13
C ALA A 34 -12.31 17.06 -14.60
N ASP A 35 -12.23 17.27 -13.29
CA ASP A 35 -12.44 18.54 -12.59
C ASP A 35 -11.13 19.30 -12.31
N GLY A 36 -10.00 18.81 -12.82
CA GLY A 36 -8.67 19.34 -12.56
C GLY A 36 -8.10 18.95 -11.19
N MET A 37 -8.76 18.04 -10.45
CA MET A 37 -8.35 17.59 -9.13
C MET A 37 -7.78 16.17 -9.15
N PRO A 38 -6.85 15.82 -8.25
CA PRO A 38 -6.35 14.45 -8.15
C PRO A 38 -7.47 13.47 -7.78
N MET A 39 -7.53 12.35 -8.49
CA MET A 39 -8.50 11.28 -8.25
C MET A 39 -7.84 10.12 -7.50
N TYR A 40 -8.27 9.88 -6.27
CA TYR A 40 -7.67 8.84 -5.40
C TYR A 40 -8.39 7.50 -5.41
N ARG A 41 -9.58 7.42 -6.00
CA ARG A 41 -10.45 6.23 -5.98
C ARG A 41 -11.20 6.14 -7.30
N HIS A 42 -11.40 4.93 -7.80
CA HIS A 42 -12.25 4.66 -8.95
C HIS A 42 -12.74 3.20 -8.89
N ASP A 43 -14.00 2.93 -9.24
CA ASP A 43 -14.61 1.60 -9.08
C ASP A 43 -13.91 0.49 -9.90
N ALA A 44 -13.32 0.87 -11.03
CA ALA A 44 -12.54 -0.04 -11.88
C ALA A 44 -11.14 -0.36 -11.31
N MET A 45 -10.70 0.35 -10.27
CA MET A 45 -9.44 0.13 -9.56
C MET A 45 -9.77 -0.17 -8.10
N PRO A 46 -10.10 -1.44 -7.76
CA PRO A 46 -10.65 -1.82 -6.46
C PRO A 46 -9.58 -1.88 -5.34
N PHE A 47 -8.66 -0.92 -5.31
CA PHE A 47 -7.56 -0.83 -4.37
C PHE A 47 -7.25 0.63 -4.06
N LEU A 48 -6.43 0.85 -3.05
CA LEU A 48 -5.81 2.14 -2.77
C LEU A 48 -4.38 2.11 -3.32
N GLN A 49 -3.91 3.22 -3.88
CA GLN A 49 -2.49 3.40 -4.16
C GLN A 49 -1.85 4.15 -3.00
N ALA A 50 -0.79 3.59 -2.43
CA ALA A 50 -0.12 4.09 -1.25
C ALA A 50 1.39 4.15 -1.44
N VAL A 51 2.01 5.23 -1.01
CA VAL A 51 3.48 5.32 -0.86
C VAL A 51 3.91 4.62 0.44
N LEU A 52 3.07 4.70 1.47
CA LEU A 52 3.34 4.19 2.81
C LEU A 52 2.04 3.73 3.47
N VAL A 53 2.07 2.52 4.02
CA VAL A 53 1.02 1.98 4.89
C VAL A 53 1.59 1.81 6.29
N GLU A 54 1.01 2.50 7.27
CA GLU A 54 1.44 2.47 8.66
C GLU A 54 0.36 1.83 9.53
N PHE A 55 0.71 0.72 10.19
CA PHE A 55 -0.10 0.11 11.24
C PHE A 55 0.45 0.51 12.60
N ARG A 56 -0.36 1.16 13.42
CA ARG A 56 -0.08 1.29 14.84
C ARG A 56 -0.42 -0.02 15.54
N LEU A 57 0.55 -0.57 16.25
CA LEU A 57 0.42 -1.84 16.97
C LEU A 57 -0.03 -1.60 18.41
N GLY A 58 -0.65 -2.61 19.01
CA GLY A 58 -1.19 -2.55 20.37
C GLY A 58 -0.12 -2.44 21.46
N ASP A 59 1.14 -2.75 21.14
CA ASP A 59 2.30 -2.54 22.02
C ASP A 59 2.93 -1.14 21.89
N GLY A 60 2.34 -0.27 21.06
CA GLY A 60 2.79 1.09 20.84
C GLY A 60 3.77 1.28 19.68
N ARG A 61 4.31 0.20 19.10
CA ARG A 61 5.18 0.27 17.91
C ARG A 61 4.37 0.54 16.64
N PHE A 62 5.08 0.82 15.56
CA PHE A 62 4.53 1.03 14.22
C PHE A 62 5.15 0.04 13.25
N ALA A 63 4.31 -0.67 12.49
CA ALA A 63 4.71 -1.47 11.34
C ALA A 63 4.44 -0.66 10.07
N CYS A 64 5.50 -0.33 9.35
CA CYS A 64 5.49 0.56 8.19
C CYS A 64 5.85 -0.24 6.93
N PHE A 65 4.89 -0.40 6.03
CA PHE A 65 5.12 -0.93 4.70
C PHE A 65 5.39 0.21 3.72
N SER A 66 6.50 0.12 2.99
CA SER A 66 6.82 0.95 1.83
C SER A 66 7.33 0.04 0.71
N THR A 67 7.63 0.61 -0.45
CA THR A 67 8.54 -0.02 -1.40
C THR A 67 9.97 0.40 -1.11
N TRP A 68 10.95 -0.38 -1.56
CA TRP A 68 12.36 -0.03 -1.56
C TRP A 68 12.93 -0.27 -2.95
N GLN A 69 13.63 0.71 -3.51
CA GLN A 69 14.23 0.57 -4.83
C GLN A 69 15.40 -0.42 -4.78
N ASN A 70 15.29 -1.50 -5.56
CA ASN A 70 16.32 -2.52 -5.75
C ASN A 70 16.61 -2.66 -7.26
N ASP A 71 17.66 -2.00 -7.73
CA ASP A 71 17.94 -1.86 -9.17
C ASP A 71 16.73 -1.26 -9.94
N ASP A 72 16.08 -2.07 -10.78
CA ASP A 72 14.92 -1.72 -11.61
C ASP A 72 13.58 -2.19 -11.00
N THR A 73 13.59 -2.77 -9.80
CA THR A 73 12.39 -3.25 -9.08
C THR A 73 12.12 -2.45 -7.81
N PHE A 74 10.89 -2.56 -7.31
CA PHE A 74 10.42 -1.88 -6.12
C PHE A 74 9.76 -2.87 -5.14
N PRO A 75 10.51 -3.84 -4.57
CA PRO A 75 9.97 -4.76 -3.58
C PRO A 75 9.34 -4.04 -2.37
N LEU A 76 8.33 -4.68 -1.78
CA LEU A 76 7.79 -4.29 -0.48
C LEU A 76 8.87 -4.43 0.58
N ALA A 77 8.93 -3.46 1.49
CA ALA A 77 9.79 -3.43 2.66
C ALA A 77 8.94 -3.21 3.90
N LEU A 78 9.23 -3.94 4.97
CA LEU A 78 8.64 -3.71 6.29
C LEU A 78 9.69 -3.17 7.26
N ASP A 79 9.38 -2.03 7.86
CA ASP A 79 10.10 -1.48 9.00
C ASP A 79 9.21 -1.49 10.26
N ILE A 80 9.79 -1.87 11.40
CA ILE A 80 9.10 -1.88 12.70
C ILE A 80 9.85 -0.96 13.65
N ARG A 81 9.16 0.07 14.15
CA ARG A 81 9.80 1.20 14.85
C ARG A 81 8.91 1.78 15.95
N GLU A 82 9.49 2.64 16.80
CA GLU A 82 8.78 3.26 17.94
C GLU A 82 8.07 4.57 17.58
N GLN A 83 8.43 5.19 16.46
CA GLN A 83 7.92 6.50 16.02
C GLN A 83 7.19 6.38 14.69
N SER A 84 6.17 7.21 14.48
CA SER A 84 5.37 7.20 13.25
C SER A 84 6.18 7.80 12.10
N LEU A 85 6.37 7.02 11.03
CA LEU A 85 7.07 7.47 9.83
C LEU A 85 6.26 8.56 9.10
N ILE A 86 4.92 8.47 9.17
CA ILE A 86 4.02 9.49 8.65
C ILE A 86 4.18 10.80 9.42
N ALA A 87 4.23 10.75 10.75
CA ALA A 87 4.42 11.96 11.55
C ALA A 87 5.80 12.61 11.29
N ASP A 88 6.84 11.79 11.18
CA ASP A 88 8.23 12.25 11.03
C ASP A 88 8.50 12.87 9.65
N HIS A 89 7.91 12.35 8.57
CA HIS A 89 8.22 12.77 7.20
C HIS A 89 7.10 13.48 6.46
N TRP A 90 5.85 13.36 6.94
CA TRP A 90 4.67 13.89 6.26
C TRP A 90 3.81 14.79 7.17
N GLY A 91 4.25 15.04 8.42
CA GLY A 91 3.50 15.79 9.44
C GLY A 91 3.47 17.32 9.26
N GLU A 92 4.46 17.90 8.56
CA GLU A 92 4.48 19.30 8.15
C GLU A 92 3.88 19.38 6.74
N PRO A 93 2.75 20.09 6.54
CA PRO A 93 1.67 19.63 5.68
C PRO A 93 2.02 19.66 4.19
N LEU A 94 1.53 18.63 3.50
CA LEU A 94 0.83 18.79 2.23
C LEU A 94 -0.13 19.99 2.41
N ARG A 95 0.32 21.19 2.04
CA ARG A 95 -0.25 22.47 2.48
C ARG A 95 -1.76 22.47 2.26
N GLU A 96 -2.51 22.76 3.33
CA GLU A 96 -3.96 22.98 3.24
C GLU A 96 -4.24 24.02 2.15
N GLY A 97 -4.87 23.59 1.05
CA GLY A 97 -5.31 24.47 -0.04
C GLY A 97 -4.63 24.26 -1.41
N GLU A 98 -3.56 23.47 -1.50
CA GLU A 98 -3.00 23.06 -2.80
C GLU A 98 -3.43 21.62 -3.14
N PRO A 99 -3.99 21.36 -4.34
CA PRO A 99 -4.21 19.99 -4.79
C PRO A 99 -2.85 19.29 -4.88
N SER A 100 -2.59 18.38 -3.95
CA SER A 100 -1.43 17.51 -4.01
C SER A 100 -1.88 16.15 -4.51
N ILE A 101 -1.04 15.46 -5.28
CA ILE A 101 -1.29 14.07 -5.66
C ILE A 101 -1.08 13.13 -4.46
N TYR A 102 -0.54 13.64 -3.34
CA TYR A 102 -0.37 12.91 -2.10
C TYR A 102 -1.37 13.39 -1.04
N ARG A 103 -1.87 12.48 -0.22
CA ARG A 103 -2.64 12.82 0.99
C ARG A 103 -2.44 11.82 2.10
N ILE A 104 -2.51 12.30 3.34
CA ILE A 104 -2.65 11.41 4.50
C ILE A 104 -4.14 11.19 4.72
N ALA A 105 -4.57 9.93 4.70
CA ALA A 105 -5.93 9.56 5.04
C ALA A 105 -5.94 8.57 6.21
N PRO A 106 -6.78 8.77 7.24
CA PRO A 106 -7.16 7.68 8.11
C PRO A 106 -7.99 6.69 7.28
N GLU A 107 -7.50 5.48 7.09
CA GLU A 107 -8.21 4.50 6.27
C GLU A 107 -9.07 3.60 7.16
N THR A 108 -10.36 3.95 7.25
CA THR A 108 -11.32 3.25 8.11
C THR A 108 -11.82 1.93 7.52
N ASN A 109 -11.56 1.66 6.25
CA ASN A 109 -12.04 0.46 5.58
C ASN A 109 -11.08 -0.73 5.71
N LEU A 110 -9.85 -0.52 6.21
CA LEU A 110 -8.91 -1.62 6.43
C LEU A 110 -9.20 -2.33 7.76
N PRO A 111 -9.03 -3.66 7.81
CA PRO A 111 -9.32 -4.41 9.02
C PRO A 111 -8.36 -4.04 10.16
N LEU A 112 -8.92 -3.91 11.35
CA LEU A 112 -8.21 -3.76 12.63
C LEU A 112 -8.48 -5.01 13.48
N GLY A 113 -7.58 -5.34 14.40
CA GLY A 113 -7.69 -6.60 15.14
C GLY A 113 -6.36 -7.29 15.38
N VAL A 114 -6.41 -8.56 15.76
CA VAL A 114 -5.22 -9.41 15.89
C VAL A 114 -4.85 -9.98 14.53
N ILE A 115 -3.58 -9.91 14.17
CA ILE A 115 -3.04 -10.57 12.98
C ILE A 115 -3.01 -12.08 13.23
N THR A 116 -3.91 -12.82 12.62
CA THR A 116 -4.05 -14.29 12.77
C THR A 116 -3.25 -15.03 11.71
N GLY A 117 -3.03 -14.42 10.55
CA GLY A 117 -2.34 -15.01 9.41
C GLY A 117 -1.46 -14.00 8.68
N VAL A 118 -0.30 -14.48 8.23
CA VAL A 118 0.59 -13.76 7.33
C VAL A 118 1.06 -14.74 6.25
N ARG A 119 1.10 -14.28 4.99
CA ARG A 119 1.75 -14.99 3.88
C ARG A 119 2.50 -13.99 3.02
N THR A 120 3.69 -14.36 2.61
CA THR A 120 4.56 -13.57 1.74
C THR A 120 4.70 -14.28 0.39
N SER A 121 4.72 -13.54 -0.71
CA SER A 121 5.06 -14.07 -2.03
C SER A 121 6.26 -13.33 -2.61
N LEU A 122 7.20 -14.12 -3.13
CA LEU A 122 8.39 -13.64 -3.81
C LEU A 122 8.22 -13.77 -5.32
N ASP A 123 8.78 -12.83 -6.08
CA ASP A 123 8.77 -12.89 -7.54
C ASP A 123 9.91 -13.79 -8.07
N ALA A 124 10.18 -13.74 -9.38
CA ALA A 124 11.23 -14.54 -9.99
C ALA A 124 12.66 -14.09 -9.63
N ALA A 125 12.82 -12.88 -9.08
CA ALA A 125 14.09 -12.31 -8.62
C ALA A 125 14.29 -12.49 -7.09
N ASP A 126 13.43 -13.28 -6.44
CA ASP A 126 13.34 -13.43 -4.98
C ASP A 126 12.98 -12.13 -4.24
N ASP A 127 12.34 -11.17 -4.91
CA ASP A 127 11.89 -9.91 -4.32
C ASP A 127 10.50 -10.05 -3.70
N LEU A 128 10.30 -9.50 -2.49
CA LEU A 128 9.00 -9.51 -1.82
C LEU A 128 8.03 -8.58 -2.55
N PHE A 129 7.09 -9.13 -3.31
CA PHE A 129 6.14 -8.31 -4.08
C PHE A 129 4.72 -8.32 -3.50
N GLN A 130 4.39 -9.27 -2.62
CA GLN A 130 3.05 -9.36 -2.05
C GLN A 130 3.06 -9.88 -0.61
N VAL A 131 2.21 -9.27 0.21
CA VAL A 131 1.93 -9.67 1.59
C VAL A 131 0.42 -9.80 1.78
N GLU A 132 -0.03 -10.99 2.15
CA GLU A 132 -1.39 -11.24 2.63
C GLU A 132 -1.39 -11.23 4.16
N ILE A 133 -2.28 -10.44 4.75
CA ILE A 133 -2.45 -10.32 6.19
C ILE A 133 -3.90 -10.67 6.53
N GLU A 134 -4.11 -11.63 7.43
CA GLU A 134 -5.43 -11.94 7.99
C GLU A 134 -5.55 -11.30 9.37
N ILE A 135 -6.56 -10.46 9.56
CA ILE A 135 -6.79 -9.68 10.77
C ILE A 135 -8.19 -9.98 11.31
N ASP A 136 -8.27 -10.66 12.45
CA ASP A 136 -9.52 -11.20 13.03
C ASP A 136 -10.39 -11.93 11.96
N GLY A 137 -9.74 -12.75 11.13
CA GLY A 137 -10.40 -13.53 10.06
C GLY A 137 -10.74 -12.74 8.78
N ARG A 138 -10.37 -11.47 8.69
CA ARG A 138 -10.55 -10.64 7.48
C ARG A 138 -9.24 -10.51 6.71
N PRO A 139 -9.18 -10.93 5.44
CA PRO A 139 -7.97 -10.82 4.64
C PRO A 139 -7.79 -9.38 4.15
N MET A 140 -6.53 -8.94 4.06
CA MET A 140 -6.07 -7.75 3.38
C MET A 140 -4.80 -8.11 2.62
N LEU A 141 -4.56 -7.45 1.49
CA LEU A 141 -3.38 -7.71 0.67
C LEU A 141 -2.67 -6.41 0.32
N LEU A 142 -1.35 -6.44 0.46
CA LEU A 142 -0.43 -5.39 0.04
C LEU A 142 0.38 -5.94 -1.13
N ARG A 143 0.50 -5.19 -2.21
CA ARG A 143 1.25 -5.60 -3.40
C ARG A 143 2.10 -4.45 -3.92
N ALA A 144 3.35 -4.71 -4.28
CA ALA A 144 4.18 -3.75 -4.98
C ALA A 144 3.59 -3.46 -6.37
N GLY A 145 3.29 -2.20 -6.64
CA GLY A 145 2.68 -1.77 -7.89
C GLY A 145 2.20 -0.33 -7.86
N GLU A 146 2.02 0.23 -9.04
CA GLU A 146 1.71 1.65 -9.29
C GLU A 146 0.65 1.76 -10.38
N VAL A 147 -0.22 2.76 -10.28
CA VAL A 147 -1.06 3.18 -11.40
C VAL A 147 -0.27 4.13 -12.30
N ILE A 148 -0.03 3.69 -13.52
CA ILE A 148 0.64 4.47 -14.57
C ILE A 148 -0.40 5.13 -15.46
N GLU A 149 -0.32 6.45 -15.58
CA GLU A 149 -1.16 7.23 -16.47
C GLU A 149 -0.68 7.15 -17.92
N HIS A 150 -1.63 6.89 -18.83
CA HIS A 150 -1.40 6.86 -20.27
C HIS A 150 -2.01 8.07 -20.99
N GLY A 151 -2.53 9.05 -20.25
CA GLY A 151 -3.23 10.23 -20.75
C GLY A 151 -4.70 9.96 -21.13
N GLN A 152 -5.45 11.03 -21.38
CA GLN A 152 -6.88 10.97 -21.78
C GLN A 152 -7.76 10.18 -20.80
N GLY A 153 -7.49 10.28 -19.50
CA GLY A 153 -8.24 9.54 -18.48
C GLY A 153 -8.03 8.02 -18.53
N ARG A 154 -6.92 7.56 -19.13
CA ARG A 154 -6.56 6.15 -19.18
C ARG A 154 -5.40 5.87 -18.25
N ALA A 155 -5.46 4.75 -17.54
CA ALA A 155 -4.39 4.30 -16.68
C ALA A 155 -4.33 2.77 -16.59
N ALA A 156 -3.20 2.24 -16.14
CA ALA A 156 -3.00 0.82 -15.90
C ALA A 156 -2.35 0.62 -14.53
N ALA A 157 -2.80 -0.37 -13.77
CA ALA A 157 -2.12 -0.78 -12.55
C ALA A 157 -0.99 -1.75 -12.91
N CYS A 158 0.26 -1.32 -12.78
CA CYS A 158 1.45 -2.09 -13.12
C CYS A 158 2.02 -2.78 -11.88
N ASP A 159 2.42 -4.05 -12.05
CA ASP A 159 3.12 -4.80 -11.01
C ASP A 159 4.57 -4.34 -10.84
N LEU A 160 5.12 -4.52 -9.62
CA LEU A 160 6.54 -4.30 -9.29
C LEU A 160 7.03 -2.85 -9.50
N ALA A 161 6.11 -1.89 -9.44
CA ALA A 161 6.38 -0.46 -9.55
C ALA A 161 6.43 0.23 -8.17
N GLY A 162 6.63 1.55 -8.14
CA GLY A 162 7.15 2.32 -7.01
C GLY A 162 6.27 2.42 -5.76
N GLU A 163 5.04 1.91 -5.80
CA GLU A 163 4.01 2.14 -4.79
C GLU A 163 3.45 0.81 -4.25
N ILE A 164 2.47 0.92 -3.37
CA ILE A 164 1.74 -0.20 -2.79
C ILE A 164 0.30 -0.13 -3.26
N LEU A 165 -0.17 -1.19 -3.91
CA LEU A 165 -1.58 -1.45 -4.15
C LEU A 165 -2.16 -2.15 -2.92
N VAL A 166 -3.06 -1.47 -2.22
CA VAL A 166 -3.70 -1.95 -0.99
C VAL A 166 -5.10 -2.46 -1.32
N PHE A 167 -5.30 -3.77 -1.16
CA PHE A 167 -6.57 -4.45 -1.38
C PHE A 167 -7.23 -4.77 -0.03
N PRO A 168 -8.38 -4.13 0.29
CA PRO A 168 -9.07 -4.36 1.57
C PRO A 168 -9.60 -5.78 1.79
N ASP A 169 -9.74 -6.56 0.71
CA ASP A 169 -10.16 -7.95 0.72
C ASP A 169 -9.64 -8.70 -0.52
N ALA A 170 -9.73 -10.03 -0.50
CA ALA A 170 -9.25 -10.88 -1.60
C ALA A 170 -10.12 -10.81 -2.88
N ALA A 171 -11.40 -10.45 -2.76
CA ALA A 171 -12.29 -10.33 -3.91
C ALA A 171 -11.91 -9.11 -4.76
N ASN A 172 -11.37 -8.06 -4.15
CA ASN A 172 -10.84 -6.89 -4.84
C ASN A 172 -9.67 -7.25 -5.75
N LEU A 173 -8.74 -8.10 -5.29
CA LEU A 173 -7.64 -8.58 -6.13
C LEU A 173 -8.17 -9.31 -7.36
N GLN A 174 -9.17 -10.18 -7.20
CA GLN A 174 -9.73 -10.94 -8.33
C GLN A 174 -10.42 -10.05 -9.38
N ARG A 175 -10.92 -8.88 -8.97
CA ARG A 175 -11.53 -7.89 -9.86
C ARG A 175 -10.52 -6.96 -10.49
N ALA A 176 -9.29 -6.90 -9.95
CA ALA A 176 -8.27 -5.99 -10.43
C ALA A 176 -7.74 -6.45 -11.79
N ARG A 177 -7.78 -5.53 -12.75
CA ARG A 177 -7.28 -5.74 -14.11
C ARG A 177 -5.82 -5.26 -14.19
N LEU A 178 -4.94 -5.95 -13.45
CA LEU A 178 -3.52 -5.61 -13.40
C LEU A 178 -2.89 -5.73 -14.81
N ASN A 179 -2.03 -4.77 -15.14
CA ASN A 179 -1.34 -4.62 -16.42
C ASN A 179 -2.26 -4.38 -17.63
N GLU A 180 -3.54 -4.08 -17.39
CA GLU A 180 -4.49 -3.69 -18.44
C GLU A 180 -4.75 -2.17 -18.38
N VAL A 181 -4.67 -1.52 -19.55
CA VAL A 181 -5.06 -0.12 -19.68
C VAL A 181 -6.57 -0.02 -19.66
N ILE A 182 -7.11 0.76 -18.73
CA ILE A 182 -8.54 1.00 -18.56
C ILE A 182 -8.86 2.49 -18.67
N GLU A 183 -10.08 2.79 -19.11
CA GLU A 183 -10.65 4.14 -19.09
C GLU A 183 -11.24 4.43 -17.71
N LEU A 184 -10.92 5.61 -17.17
CA LEU A 184 -11.34 6.11 -15.85
C LEU A 184 -12.15 7.42 -15.97
N ALA A 185 -12.50 7.83 -17.20
CA ALA A 185 -13.26 9.03 -17.53
C ALA A 185 -14.71 8.72 -17.91
#